data_AF-A0A268HDT7-F1
#
_entry.id   AF-A0A268HDT7-F1
#
_cell.length_a   1.000
_cell.length_b   1.000
_cell.length_c   1.000
_cell.angle_alpha   90.00
_cell.angle_beta   90.00
_cell.angle_gamma   90.00
#
_symmetry.space_group_name_H-M   'P 1'
#
loop_
_entity.id
_entity.type
_entity.pdbx_description
1 polymer ?
#
loop_
_entity_poly.entity_id
_entity_poly.type
_entity_poly.pdbx_seq_one_letter_code
_entity_poly.pdbx_strand_id
1 'polypeptide(L)' 'MIMMKNAAILSEEYFLSYFRLLMNTRGCTEEQAYQLTVEQIFEGDINLFGEDTKKNFKLAYQAIKGN' A
#
# COMPACT_ATOMS: atom_id res chain seq x y z
N MET A 1 3.75 12.55 -15.92
CA MET A 1 4.20 12.49 -14.51
C MET A 1 3.29 13.38 -13.69
N ILE A 2 2.31 12.80 -12.99
CA ILE A 2 1.42 13.58 -12.13
C ILE A 2 2.16 13.82 -10.82
N MET A 3 2.74 15.01 -10.65
CA MET A 3 3.23 15.44 -9.34
C MET A 3 2.03 15.80 -8.47
N MET A 4 1.58 14.88 -7.62
CA MET A 4 0.70 15.25 -6.50
C MET A 4 1.57 15.97 -5.45
N LYS A 5 1.65 17.30 -5.55
CA LYS A 5 2.46 18.16 -4.68
C LYS A 5 1.96 18.31 -3.24
N ASN A 6 1.09 17.41 -2.78
CA ASN A 6 0.77 17.23 -1.38
C ASN A 6 0.93 15.73 -1.13
N ALA A 7 2.05 15.31 -0.55
CA ALA A 7 2.18 13.95 -0.02
C ALA A 7 1.19 13.81 1.15
N ALA A 8 -0.09 13.66 0.83
CA ALA A 8 -1.11 13.33 1.80
C ALA A 8 -0.67 12.01 2.43
N ILE A 9 -0.57 11.98 3.75
CA ILE A 9 -0.30 10.75 4.49
C ILE A 9 -1.37 9.75 4.07
N LEU A 10 -0.98 8.69 3.35
CA LEU A 10 -1.94 7.66 2.94
C LEU A 10 -2.34 6.89 4.21
N SER A 11 -3.65 6.81 4.46
CA SER A 11 -4.20 6.17 5.66
C SER A 11 -4.10 4.65 5.57
N GLU A 12 -4.19 3.98 6.72
CA GLU A 12 -4.27 2.52 6.78
C GLU A 12 -5.48 1.98 5.99
N GLU A 13 -6.63 2.64 6.13
CA GLU A 13 -7.89 2.30 5.46
C GLU A 13 -7.79 2.34 3.93
N TYR A 14 -7.01 3.29 3.40
CA TYR A 14 -6.72 3.37 1.98
C TYR A 14 -5.98 2.12 1.51
N PHE A 15 -4.89 1.74 2.20
CA PHE A 15 -4.11 0.56 1.85
C PHE A 15 -4.91 -0.74 2.03
N LEU A 16 -5.73 -0.85 3.06
CA LEU A 16 -6.64 -1.99 3.26
C LEU A 16 -7.58 -2.18 2.06
N SER A 17 -8.22 -1.08 1.63
CA SER A 17 -9.12 -1.10 0.48
C SER A 17 -8.38 -1.45 -0.80
N TYR A 18 -7.17 -0.92 -0.98
CA TYR A 18 -6.33 -1.18 -2.13
C TYR A 18 -5.85 -2.64 -2.20
N PHE A 19 -5.41 -3.21 -1.09
CA PHE A 19 -5.01 -4.62 -1.04
C PHE A 19 -6.17 -5.56 -1.37
N ARG A 20 -7.35 -5.34 -0.78
CA ARG A 20 -8.55 -6.13 -1.09
C ARG A 20 -8.91 -6.03 -2.56
N LEU A 21 -8.81 -4.84 -3.15
CA LEU A 21 -9.04 -4.64 -4.57
C LEU A 21 -8.02 -5.43 -5.41
N LEU A 22 -6.72 -5.34 -5.10
CA LEU A 22 -5.67 -6.08 -5.81
C LEU A 22 -5.89 -7.60 -5.74
N MET A 23 -6.12 -8.12 -4.54
CA MET A 23 -6.35 -9.55 -4.32
C MET A 23 -7.59 -10.03 -5.08
N ASN A 24 -8.69 -9.28 -5.03
CA ASN A 24 -9.92 -9.65 -5.72
C ASN A 24 -9.82 -9.55 -7.25
N THR A 25 -9.13 -8.53 -7.77
CA THR A 25 -9.06 -8.28 -9.22
C THR A 25 -7.96 -9.07 -9.91
N ARG A 26 -6.85 -9.34 -9.22
CA ARG A 26 -5.69 -10.06 -9.77
C ARG A 26 -5.58 -11.50 -9.27
N GLY A 27 -6.39 -11.90 -8.29
CA GLY A 27 -6.32 -13.24 -7.68
C GLY A 27 -4.97 -13.51 -7.01
N CYS A 28 -4.31 -12.48 -6.50
CA CYS A 28 -2.95 -12.57 -5.96
C CYS A 28 -2.96 -12.76 -4.43
N THR A 29 -1.87 -13.30 -3.88
CA THR A 29 -1.70 -13.43 -2.43
C THR A 29 -1.44 -12.08 -1.77
N GLU A 30 -1.51 -12.05 -0.44
CA GLU A 30 -1.19 -10.88 0.38
C GLU A 30 0.26 -10.41 0.13
N GLU A 31 1.23 -11.34 0.05
CA GLU A 31 2.63 -11.02 -0.28
C GLU A 31 2.78 -10.40 -1.67
N GLN A 32 2.06 -10.92 -2.65
CA GLN A 32 2.06 -10.36 -4.00
C GLN A 32 1.43 -8.96 -4.01
N ALA A 33 0.32 -8.78 -3.31
CA ALA A 33 -0.34 -7.48 -3.16
C ALA A 33 0.58 -6.46 -2.47
N TYR A 34 1.35 -6.87 -1.46
CA TYR A 34 2.38 -6.05 -0.83
C TYR A 34 3.41 -5.56 -1.84
N GLN A 35 4.04 -6.49 -2.56
CA GLN A 35 5.10 -6.17 -3.52
C GLN A 35 4.57 -5.27 -4.66
N LEU A 36 3.40 -5.58 -5.20
CA LEU A 36 2.75 -4.76 -6.23
C LEU A 36 2.45 -3.34 -5.74
N THR A 37 2.08 -3.18 -4.47
CA THR A 37 1.82 -1.85 -3.89
C THR A 37 3.11 -1.07 -3.71
N VAL A 38 4.21 -1.72 -3.29
CA VAL A 38 5.53 -1.08 -3.23
C VAL A 38 5.98 -0.60 -4.61
N GLU A 39 5.78 -1.42 -5.64
CA GLU A 39 6.15 -1.06 -7.01
C GLU A 39 5.27 0.06 -7.59
N GLN A 40 3.95 0.00 -7.39
CA GLN A 40 3.00 0.90 -8.06
C GLN A 40 2.78 2.22 -7.32
N ILE A 41 2.78 2.20 -5.99
CA ILE A 41 2.52 3.40 -5.17
C ILE A 41 3.83 4.01 -4.72
N PHE A 42 4.73 3.20 -4.18
CA PHE A 42 5.99 3.68 -3.60
C PHE A 42 7.12 3.77 -4.64
N GLU A 43 6.86 3.47 -5.91
CA GLU A 43 7.85 3.48 -7.00
C GLU A 43 9.11 2.65 -6.66
N GLY A 44 8.95 1.59 -5.86
CA GLY A 44 10.04 0.74 -5.36
C GLY A 44 10.73 1.24 -4.08
N ASP A 45 10.44 2.45 -3.60
CA ASP A 45 10.98 3.00 -2.35
C ASP A 45 9.89 3.25 -1.31
N ILE A 46 9.75 2.32 -0.36
CA ILE A 46 8.78 2.41 0.74
C ILE A 46 8.92 3.67 1.61
N ASN A 47 10.02 4.42 1.50
CA ASN A 47 10.23 5.66 2.24
C ASN A 47 9.78 6.92 1.48
N LEU A 48 9.29 6.78 0.23
CA LEU A 48 8.90 7.90 -0.65
C LEU A 48 7.92 8.89 -0.01
N PHE A 49 6.98 8.40 0.80
CA PHE A 49 5.93 9.22 1.44
C PHE A 49 6.15 9.47 2.94
N GLY A 50 7.34 9.13 3.47
CA GLY A 50 7.69 9.28 4.88
C GLY A 50 7.19 8.16 5.81
N GLU A 51 7.57 8.26 7.08
CA GLU A 51 7.39 7.18 8.07
C GLU A 51 5.92 6.93 8.45
N ASP A 52 5.06 7.95 8.49
CA ASP A 52 3.64 7.77 8.83
C ASP A 52 2.90 6.96 7.75
N THR A 53 3.12 7.28 6.48
CA THR A 53 2.55 6.53 5.35
C THR A 53 3.07 5.08 5.35
N LYS A 54 4.37 4.89 5.57
CA LYS A 54 4.99 3.57 5.68
C LYS A 54 4.45 2.76 6.86
N LYS A 55 4.20 3.40 8.00
CA LYS A 55 3.57 2.78 9.17
C LYS A 55 2.15 2.32 8.82
N ASN A 56 1.34 3.19 8.24
CA ASN A 56 -0.04 2.87 7.82
C ASN A 56 -0.08 1.71 6.81
N PHE A 57 0.84 1.70 5.84
CA PHE A 57 0.98 0.61 4.87
C PHE A 57 1.30 -0.72 5.55
N LYS A 58 2.22 -0.74 6.51
CA LYS A 58 2.57 -1.95 7.27
C LYS A 58 1.42 -2.45 8.15
N LEU A 59 0.68 -1.55 8.79
CA LEU A 59 -0.49 -1.91 9.60
C LEU A 59 -1.58 -2.56 8.73
N ALA A 60 -1.89 -1.95 7.58
CA ALA A 60 -2.84 -2.52 6.63
C ALA A 60 -2.42 -3.91 6.14
N TYR A 61 -1.12 -4.10 5.86
CA TYR A 61 -0.61 -5.41 5.44
C TYR A 61 -0.73 -6.46 6.56
N GLN A 62 -0.45 -6.09 7.81
CA GLN A 62 -0.64 -6.98 8.96
C GLN A 62 -2.11 -7.41 9.12
N ALA A 63 -3.03 -6.48 8.94
CA ALA A 63 -4.46 -6.72 9.07
C ALA A 63 -5.02 -7.69 8.00
N ILE A 64 -4.46 -7.73 6.79
CA ILE A 64 -4.87 -8.72 5.78
C ILE A 64 -4.14 -10.06 5.91
N LYS A 65 -2.93 -10.08 6.46
CA LYS A 65 -2.12 -11.29 6.64
C LYS A 65 -2.54 -12.10 7.87
N GLY A 66 -3.07 -11.44 8.89
CA GLY A 66 -3.50 -12.03 10.16
C GLY A 66 -4.95 -12.52 10.19
N ASN A 67 -5.62 -12.58 9.04
CA ASN A 67 -7.02 -12.97 8.88
C ASN A 67 -7.11 -14.23 8.02
#